data_AF-A0A4Q3MCR0-F1
#
_entry.id   AF-A0A4Q3MCR0-F1
#
_cell.length_a   1.000
_cell.length_b   1.000
_cell.length_c   1.000
_cell.angle_alpha   90.00
_cell.angle_beta   90.00
_cell.angle_gamma   90.00
#
_symmetry.space_group_name_H-M   'P 1'
#
loop_
_entity.id
_entity.type
_entity.pdbx_description
1 polymer ?
#
loop_
_entity_poly.entity_id
_entity_poly.type
_entity_poly.pdbx_seq_one_letter_code
_entity_poly.pdbx_strand_id
1 'polypeptide(L)'
;MTNIFRKLPRKLWWLLVPLAAGVTFIVQSAVTTVDPVNLSTIPLYSSGTRDKPTLSLALSVEFPTVGAQYLDGTYSPNNEYLGYFDSESCYTYNNNADENLRRFDRSGAASNRGCGGTGFSGNFMNWASSSAIDVLRLGLTGGDRIVDTDSLTVLQRAVLPQRASFWNSNNFPSKQLPANVAANAVPNNLRQGYTGTIYVANCLNRIHFGTAATGDCTTPGNNTNLGTSLPGGLWSDFQYCVGENGTCTPNDFARGESRTYEVAYGVDTRYNFRNITLTRGNASGSAQPSFACNNTTFAPDPAPGTGKACYGRLTSSNNPRFQQGTTQYGGPVLTSNNYFYSRVRVCESSNGVLTDPRAADLADKQRALCFKYPSGNFKPVGQLQKNSDNLRVAAFGYLMDDRQERYGGVLRAPMKYVGGKAYDATGGLINGVNEKREWDENSGVFRA
;
A
#
# COMPACT_ATOMS: atom_id res chain seq x y z
N MET A 1 -80.72 26.52 -40.78
CA MET A 1 -80.15 27.86 -41.04
C MET A 1 -78.90 27.69 -41.90
N THR A 2 -79.01 28.11 -43.16
CA THR A 2 -77.99 28.84 -43.92
C THR A 2 -76.55 28.32 -43.97
N ASN A 3 -76.27 27.58 -45.05
CA ASN A 3 -75.16 27.80 -46.00
C ASN A 3 -73.92 28.57 -45.52
N ILE A 4 -72.88 27.86 -45.06
CA ILE A 4 -71.48 28.29 -45.22
C ILE A 4 -70.61 27.06 -45.55
N PHE A 5 -70.64 26.61 -46.81
CA PHE A 5 -69.58 25.77 -47.37
C PHE A 5 -69.26 26.26 -48.78
N ARG A 6 -68.39 27.28 -48.86
CA ARG A 6 -67.78 27.69 -50.12
C ARG A 6 -66.29 27.90 -49.90
N LYS A 7 -65.51 27.01 -50.54
CA LYS A 7 -64.06 27.06 -50.81
C LYS A 7 -63.12 26.85 -49.61
N LEU A 8 -62.77 25.59 -49.36
CA LEU A 8 -61.39 25.23 -48.99
C LEU A 8 -60.82 24.23 -50.00
N PRO A 9 -59.54 24.40 -50.41
CA PRO A 9 -58.93 23.62 -51.48
C PRO A 9 -58.61 22.18 -51.05
N ARG A 10 -58.90 21.23 -51.96
CA ARG A 10 -58.69 19.77 -51.86
C ARG A 10 -57.27 19.29 -51.53
N LYS A 11 -56.30 20.19 -51.31
CA LYS A 11 -54.91 19.88 -50.94
C LYS A 11 -54.61 19.99 -49.44
N LEU A 12 -55.57 20.38 -48.60
CA LEU A 12 -55.39 20.47 -47.14
C LEU A 12 -55.71 19.18 -46.37
N TRP A 13 -56.19 18.13 -47.04
CA TRP A 13 -56.49 16.83 -46.42
C TRP A 13 -55.28 15.88 -46.34
N TRP A 14 -54.20 16.16 -47.08
CA TRP A 14 -52.99 15.32 -47.08
C TRP A 14 -51.96 15.69 -46.00
N LEU A 15 -52.22 16.73 -45.21
CA LEU A 15 -51.35 17.16 -44.10
C LEU A 15 -51.95 16.91 -42.70
N LEU A 16 -53.21 16.45 -42.60
CA LEU A 16 -53.86 16.18 -41.31
C LEU A 16 -53.89 14.69 -40.92
N VAL A 17 -53.46 13.78 -41.80
CA VAL A 17 -53.38 12.35 -41.49
C VAL A 17 -52.10 11.95 -40.73
N PRO A 18 -50.91 12.59 -40.88
CA PRO A 18 -49.75 12.21 -40.08
C PRO A 18 -49.71 12.88 -38.68
N LEU A 19 -50.60 13.85 -38.38
CA LEU A 19 -50.61 14.51 -37.06
C LEU A 19 -51.44 13.77 -35.99
N ALA A 20 -52.32 12.84 -36.40
CA ALA A 20 -53.14 12.04 -35.48
C ALA A 20 -52.61 10.61 -35.23
N ALA A 21 -51.54 10.19 -35.93
CA ALA A 21 -50.87 8.91 -35.71
C ALA A 21 -49.53 9.04 -34.95
N GLY A 22 -49.08 10.27 -34.65
CA GLY A 22 -47.82 10.55 -33.96
C GLY A 22 -47.94 10.86 -32.46
N VAL A 23 -49.14 10.74 -31.85
CA VAL A 23 -49.38 11.15 -30.45
C VAL A 23 -49.67 9.98 -29.50
N THR A 24 -49.72 8.74 -29.99
CA THR A 24 -50.01 7.56 -29.13
C THR A 24 -48.98 6.46 -29.33
N PHE A 25 -47.74 6.70 -28.90
CA PHE A 25 -46.83 5.66 -28.37
C PHE A 25 -45.67 6.34 -27.61
N ILE A 26 -46.00 7.16 -26.61
CA ILE A 26 -45.09 7.31 -25.47
C ILE A 26 -45.43 6.15 -24.53
N VAL A 27 -44.76 5.01 -24.72
CA VAL A 27 -44.61 4.05 -23.62
C VAL A 27 -43.67 4.74 -22.64
N GLN A 28 -44.23 5.50 -21.71
CA GLN A 28 -43.54 5.75 -20.45
C GLN A 28 -43.38 4.37 -19.83
N SER A 29 -42.18 3.80 -19.94
CA SER A 29 -41.72 2.81 -18.99
C SER A 29 -41.71 3.51 -17.64
N ALA A 30 -42.85 3.52 -16.96
CA ALA A 30 -42.90 3.74 -15.53
C ALA A 30 -42.12 2.57 -14.94
N VAL A 31 -40.81 2.76 -14.78
CA VAL A 31 -40.05 1.96 -13.83
C VAL A 31 -40.61 2.40 -12.49
N THR A 32 -41.68 1.73 -12.05
CA THR A 32 -42.08 1.77 -10.66
C THR A 32 -40.86 1.29 -9.91
N THR A 33 -40.20 2.20 -9.18
CA THR A 33 -39.25 1.82 -8.16
C THR A 33 -40.00 0.85 -7.26
N VAL A 34 -39.65 -0.43 -7.34
CA VAL A 34 -40.17 -1.42 -6.41
C VAL A 34 -39.67 -0.97 -5.06
N ASP A 35 -40.59 -0.60 -4.17
CA ASP A 35 -40.24 -0.32 -2.79
C ASP A 35 -39.42 -1.51 -2.29
N PRO A 36 -38.22 -1.29 -1.72
CA PRO A 36 -37.39 -2.38 -1.27
C PRO A 36 -38.19 -3.22 -0.27
N VAL A 37 -38.56 -4.43 -0.68
CA VAL A 37 -39.20 -5.40 0.20
C VAL A 37 -38.17 -5.73 1.26
N ASN A 38 -38.39 -5.23 2.47
CA ASN A 38 -37.63 -5.63 3.65
C ASN A 38 -37.94 -7.11 3.90
N LEU A 39 -37.11 -7.98 3.32
CA LEU A 39 -37.10 -9.39 3.67
C LEU A 39 -36.70 -9.49 5.14
N SER A 40 -37.56 -10.12 5.94
CA SER A 40 -37.22 -10.40 7.33
C SER A 40 -35.92 -11.19 7.37
N THR A 41 -34.88 -10.63 7.98
CA THR A 41 -33.63 -11.34 8.30
C THR A 41 -33.80 -12.32 9.46
N ILE A 42 -35.05 -12.51 9.91
CA ILE A 42 -35.45 -13.32 11.05
C ILE A 42 -36.45 -14.38 10.55
N PRO A 43 -36.23 -15.68 10.80
CA PRO A 43 -37.13 -16.74 10.33
C PRO A 43 -38.56 -16.60 10.88
N LEU A 44 -39.55 -16.95 10.05
CA LEU A 44 -40.99 -16.77 10.33
C LEU A 44 -41.53 -17.61 11.51
N TYR A 45 -40.80 -18.63 11.97
CA TYR A 45 -41.28 -19.60 12.99
C TYR A 45 -40.49 -19.59 14.31
N SER A 46 -39.95 -18.42 14.73
CA SER A 46 -39.29 -18.26 16.04
C SER A 46 -40.06 -17.30 16.95
N SER A 47 -41.36 -17.54 17.14
CA SER A 47 -42.23 -16.73 18.01
C SER A 47 -42.07 -17.02 19.51
N GLY A 48 -41.00 -17.72 19.93
CA GLY A 48 -40.66 -17.95 21.34
C GLY A 48 -39.17 -17.65 21.59
N THR A 49 -38.89 -16.57 22.33
CA THR A 49 -37.59 -16.27 22.98
C THR A 49 -36.31 -16.48 22.15
N ARG A 50 -36.19 -15.66 21.10
CA ARG A 50 -35.05 -14.75 20.81
C ARG A 50 -33.64 -15.14 21.30
N ASP A 51 -33.00 -16.16 20.75
CA ASP A 51 -31.54 -16.22 20.78
C ASP A 51 -30.97 -15.54 19.52
N LYS A 52 -30.15 -14.49 19.69
CA LYS A 52 -29.49 -13.84 18.55
C LYS A 52 -28.49 -14.83 17.93
N PRO A 53 -28.34 -14.85 16.58
CA PRO A 53 -27.34 -15.66 15.90
C PRO A 53 -25.97 -15.63 16.57
N THR A 54 -25.32 -16.79 16.65
CA THR A 54 -23.97 -16.93 17.20
C THR A 54 -22.98 -17.21 16.09
N LEU A 55 -21.82 -16.57 16.16
CA LEU A 55 -20.71 -16.83 15.24
C LEU A 55 -19.48 -17.18 16.07
N SER A 56 -18.96 -18.39 15.88
CA SER A 56 -17.68 -18.80 16.43
C SER A 56 -16.65 -18.83 15.31
N LEU A 57 -15.62 -18.00 15.41
CA LEU A 57 -14.51 -17.99 14.46
C LEU A 57 -13.44 -18.97 14.94
N ALA A 58 -13.35 -20.13 14.30
CA ALA A 58 -12.26 -21.07 14.49
C ALA A 58 -11.08 -20.68 13.58
N LEU A 59 -10.25 -19.75 14.04
CA LEU A 59 -9.18 -19.15 13.24
C LEU A 59 -7.95 -20.07 13.23
N SER A 60 -7.76 -20.81 12.13
CA SER A 60 -6.52 -21.53 11.82
C SER A 60 -5.47 -20.57 11.28
N VAL A 61 -5.08 -19.57 12.09
CA VAL A 61 -4.00 -18.65 11.73
C VAL A 61 -2.69 -19.31 12.14
N GLU A 62 -1.98 -19.81 11.14
CA GLU A 62 -0.74 -20.57 11.30
C GLU A 62 0.33 -20.04 10.34
N PHE A 63 1.50 -20.67 10.34
CA PHE A 63 2.46 -20.41 9.28
C PHE A 63 1.98 -21.13 8.00
N PRO A 64 1.85 -20.45 6.83
CA PRO A 64 2.20 -19.07 6.52
C PRO A 64 0.98 -18.18 6.21
N THR A 65 -0.04 -18.12 7.08
CA THR A 65 -1.25 -17.27 6.88
C THR A 65 -0.94 -15.78 6.72
N VAL A 66 0.24 -15.33 7.18
CA VAL A 66 0.75 -13.97 6.95
C VAL A 66 1.56 -13.82 5.65
N GLY A 67 1.57 -14.85 4.79
CA GLY A 67 2.20 -14.80 3.46
C GLY A 67 1.51 -13.83 2.50
N ALA A 68 2.13 -13.61 1.35
CA ALA A 68 1.64 -12.67 0.34
C ALA A 68 0.23 -13.04 -0.13
N GLN A 69 -0.67 -12.06 -0.16
CA GLN A 69 -2.03 -12.23 -0.69
C GLN A 69 -2.01 -12.60 -2.18
N TYR A 70 -1.14 -11.93 -2.92
CA TYR A 70 -0.94 -12.15 -4.35
C TYR A 70 0.38 -12.87 -4.55
N LEU A 71 0.40 -13.99 -5.25
CA LEU A 71 1.60 -14.80 -5.45
C LEU A 71 2.34 -14.49 -6.76
N ASP A 72 1.69 -13.75 -7.67
CA ASP A 72 2.32 -13.33 -8.91
C ASP A 72 3.61 -12.55 -8.63
N GLY A 73 4.69 -12.97 -9.29
CA GLY A 73 6.01 -12.36 -9.14
C GLY A 73 6.14 -11.02 -9.88
N THR A 74 5.30 -10.78 -10.90
CA THR A 74 5.38 -9.58 -11.75
C THR A 74 4.08 -8.78 -11.69
N TYR A 75 4.19 -7.47 -11.48
CA TYR A 75 3.05 -6.56 -11.41
C TYR A 75 2.38 -6.37 -12.77
N SER A 76 1.04 -6.37 -12.80
CA SER A 76 0.23 -6.00 -13.96
C SER A 76 -0.82 -4.95 -13.57
N PRO A 77 -0.81 -3.74 -14.17
CA PRO A 77 -1.83 -2.72 -13.87
C PRO A 77 -3.23 -3.10 -14.39
N ASN A 78 -3.33 -4.10 -15.28
CA ASN A 78 -4.61 -4.56 -15.83
C ASN A 78 -5.44 -5.34 -14.81
N ASN A 79 -4.79 -5.88 -13.78
CA ASN A 79 -5.47 -6.55 -12.68
C ASN A 79 -5.78 -5.57 -11.55
N GLU A 80 -6.96 -5.71 -10.97
CA GLU A 80 -7.30 -5.04 -9.72
C GLU A 80 -6.83 -5.87 -8.53
N TYR A 81 -6.11 -5.22 -7.62
CA TYR A 81 -5.60 -5.80 -6.39
C TYR A 81 -6.28 -5.10 -5.22
N LEU A 82 -7.09 -5.86 -4.47
CA LEU A 82 -7.82 -5.42 -3.30
C LEU A 82 -6.92 -5.46 -2.06
N GLY A 83 -7.10 -4.49 -1.17
CA GLY A 83 -6.35 -4.41 0.09
C GLY A 83 -6.66 -3.13 0.85
N TYR A 84 -5.75 -2.72 1.73
CA TYR A 84 -5.93 -1.51 2.55
C TYR A 84 -5.81 -0.22 1.75
N PHE A 85 -5.10 -0.22 0.63
CA PHE A 85 -5.05 0.90 -0.30
C PHE A 85 -6.26 0.84 -1.23
N ASP A 86 -6.74 1.99 -1.67
CA ASP A 86 -7.74 2.09 -2.72
C ASP A 86 -7.07 1.88 -4.09
N SER A 87 -7.55 0.91 -4.87
CA SER A 87 -6.96 0.52 -6.17
C SER A 87 -6.93 1.66 -7.18
N GLU A 88 -7.90 2.59 -7.11
CA GLU A 88 -8.04 3.72 -8.02
C GLU A 88 -7.60 5.05 -7.40
N SER A 89 -6.66 5.00 -6.45
CA SER A 89 -6.09 6.19 -5.81
C SER A 89 -4.56 6.19 -5.81
N CYS A 90 -4.01 7.39 -5.76
CA CYS A 90 -2.59 7.66 -5.61
C CYS A 90 -2.25 8.06 -4.19
N TYR A 91 -1.03 7.75 -3.77
CA TYR A 91 -0.54 7.93 -2.41
C TYR A 91 0.83 8.59 -2.39
N THR A 92 1.09 9.37 -1.35
CA THR A 92 2.42 9.90 -1.00
C THR A 92 2.82 9.37 0.37
N TYR A 93 4.11 9.14 0.57
CA TYR A 93 4.59 8.70 1.88
C TYR A 93 4.84 9.89 2.81
N ASN A 94 4.24 9.85 3.99
CA ASN A 94 4.42 10.80 5.07
C ASN A 94 5.58 10.35 5.96
N ASN A 95 6.75 10.94 5.74
CA ASN A 95 7.94 10.69 6.54
C ASN A 95 7.95 11.53 7.83
N ASN A 96 6.95 11.30 8.69
CA ASN A 96 6.83 12.02 9.95
C ASN A 96 8.08 11.82 10.83
N ALA A 97 8.41 12.84 11.63
CA ALA A 97 9.50 12.78 12.61
C ALA A 97 9.22 11.70 13.66
N ASP A 98 7.97 11.55 14.11
CA ASP A 98 7.52 10.42 14.90
C ASP A 98 7.30 9.20 14.01
N GLU A 99 8.09 8.17 14.24
CA GLU A 99 8.05 6.90 13.50
C GLU A 99 6.68 6.19 13.61
N ASN A 100 5.95 6.39 14.70
CA ASN A 100 4.61 5.82 14.88
C ASN A 100 3.57 6.43 13.94
N LEU A 101 3.82 7.66 13.45
CA LEU A 101 2.92 8.39 12.56
C LEU A 101 3.31 8.27 11.07
N ARG A 102 4.43 7.60 10.76
CA ARG A 102 4.84 7.32 9.37
C ARG A 102 3.88 6.37 8.68
N ARG A 103 3.44 6.74 7.47
CA ARG A 103 2.39 6.05 6.70
C ARG A 103 2.29 6.60 5.28
N PHE A 104 1.50 5.94 4.45
CA PHE A 104 1.02 6.47 3.18
C PHE A 104 -0.27 7.27 3.38
N ASP A 105 -0.32 8.48 2.83
CA ASP A 105 -1.50 9.35 2.79
C ASP A 105 -1.99 9.45 1.33
N ARG A 106 -3.30 9.44 1.11
CA ARG A 106 -3.88 9.58 -0.23
C ARG A 106 -3.60 10.98 -0.78
N SER A 107 -3.15 11.05 -2.03
CA SER A 107 -2.89 12.32 -2.73
C SER A 107 -3.90 12.64 -3.83
N GLY A 108 -4.71 11.66 -4.27
CA GLY A 108 -5.75 11.89 -5.27
C GLY A 108 -6.22 10.61 -5.93
N ALA A 109 -7.04 10.77 -6.99
CA ALA A 109 -7.47 9.66 -7.83
C ALA A 109 -6.34 9.20 -8.76
N ALA A 110 -6.31 7.90 -9.05
CA ALA A 110 -5.49 7.32 -10.10
C ALA A 110 -6.23 7.36 -11.45
N SER A 111 -5.47 7.24 -12.54
CA SER A 111 -6.01 7.02 -13.89
C SER A 111 -5.60 5.63 -14.34
N ASN A 112 -6.58 4.74 -14.56
CA ASN A 112 -6.33 3.33 -14.87
C ASN A 112 -5.33 2.69 -13.89
N ARG A 113 -5.54 2.89 -12.57
CA ARG A 113 -4.66 2.41 -11.50
C ARG A 113 -3.22 2.94 -11.55
N GLY A 114 -2.97 3.98 -12.35
CA GLY A 114 -1.66 4.62 -12.51
C GLY A 114 -1.63 6.06 -11.96
N CYS A 115 -0.45 6.46 -11.50
CA CYS A 115 -0.18 7.77 -10.90
C CYS A 115 0.78 8.65 -11.71
N GLY A 116 1.21 8.22 -12.91
CA GLY A 116 2.03 9.05 -13.81
C GLY A 116 3.33 9.60 -13.20
N GLY A 117 3.88 8.93 -12.19
CA GLY A 117 5.13 9.29 -11.52
C GLY A 117 4.98 10.31 -10.39
N THR A 118 3.76 10.71 -10.02
CA THR A 118 3.51 11.68 -8.95
C THR A 118 3.31 11.04 -7.57
N GLY A 119 2.95 9.75 -7.53
CA GLY A 119 2.67 9.02 -6.30
C GLY A 119 2.80 7.51 -6.46
N PHE A 120 2.57 6.79 -5.36
CA PHE A 120 2.41 5.35 -5.33
C PHE A 120 0.97 4.99 -5.72
N SER A 121 0.81 4.09 -6.68
CA SER A 121 -0.50 3.52 -7.01
C SER A 121 -0.99 2.63 -5.88
N GLY A 122 -2.21 2.86 -5.40
CA GLY A 122 -2.82 1.99 -4.40
C GLY A 122 -2.99 0.55 -4.87
N ASN A 123 -3.31 0.36 -6.16
CA ASN A 123 -3.36 -0.96 -6.79
C ASN A 123 -2.01 -1.68 -6.70
N PHE A 124 -0.93 -0.97 -7.02
CA PHE A 124 0.42 -1.52 -6.89
C PHE A 124 0.77 -1.83 -5.44
N MET A 125 0.45 -0.94 -4.50
CA MET A 125 0.77 -1.13 -3.09
C MET A 125 0.03 -2.33 -2.48
N ASN A 126 -1.22 -2.59 -2.88
CA ASN A 126 -1.95 -3.79 -2.49
C ASN A 126 -1.26 -5.06 -3.00
N TRP A 127 -0.89 -5.12 -4.28
CA TRP A 127 -0.16 -6.26 -4.84
C TRP A 127 1.22 -6.49 -4.20
N ALA A 128 1.94 -5.40 -3.98
CA ALA A 128 3.33 -5.44 -3.54
C ALA A 128 3.46 -5.78 -2.05
N SER A 129 2.49 -5.39 -1.22
CA SER A 129 2.60 -5.49 0.23
C SER A 129 1.57 -6.38 0.90
N SER A 130 0.33 -6.52 0.43
CA SER A 130 -0.72 -7.16 1.24
C SER A 130 -0.43 -8.63 1.58
N SER A 131 -0.80 -9.03 2.79
CA SER A 131 -0.78 -10.43 3.22
C SER A 131 -2.19 -11.04 3.24
N ALA A 132 -2.30 -12.36 3.19
CA ALA A 132 -3.61 -13.04 3.15
C ALA A 132 -4.49 -12.70 4.38
N ILE A 133 -3.89 -12.55 5.56
CA ILE A 133 -4.63 -12.17 6.78
C ILE A 133 -5.18 -10.74 6.74
N ASP A 134 -4.60 -9.84 5.95
CA ASP A 134 -5.05 -8.44 5.86
C ASP A 134 -6.43 -8.34 5.22
N VAL A 135 -6.73 -9.19 4.23
CA VAL A 135 -8.07 -9.25 3.60
C VAL A 135 -9.11 -9.76 4.58
N LEU A 136 -8.76 -10.76 5.40
CA LEU A 136 -9.66 -11.26 6.44
C LEU A 136 -9.99 -10.16 7.45
N ARG A 137 -8.96 -9.43 7.92
CA ARG A 137 -9.12 -8.30 8.84
C ARG A 137 -9.92 -7.16 8.21
N LEU A 138 -9.66 -6.85 6.94
CA LEU A 138 -10.43 -5.87 6.18
C LEU A 138 -11.92 -6.23 6.16
N GLY A 139 -12.23 -7.48 5.80
CA GLY A 139 -13.60 -7.98 5.74
C GLY A 139 -14.29 -8.05 7.10
N LEU A 140 -13.60 -8.47 8.16
CA LEU A 140 -14.21 -8.65 9.48
C LEU A 140 -14.35 -7.35 10.27
N THR A 141 -13.28 -6.56 10.36
CA THR A 141 -13.18 -5.41 11.26
C THR A 141 -12.86 -4.09 10.57
N GLY A 142 -12.71 -4.08 9.24
CA GLY A 142 -12.25 -2.90 8.50
C GLY A 142 -10.72 -2.74 8.49
N GLY A 143 -9.98 -3.77 8.91
CA GLY A 143 -8.52 -3.81 8.93
C GLY A 143 -7.92 -3.78 10.34
N ASP A 144 -6.59 -3.75 10.40
CA ASP A 144 -5.80 -3.65 11.63
C ASP A 144 -5.41 -2.19 11.89
N ARG A 145 -6.12 -1.53 12.82
CA ARG A 145 -5.95 -0.11 13.12
C ARG A 145 -4.80 0.10 14.11
N ILE A 146 -3.64 0.55 13.63
CA ILE A 146 -2.47 0.85 14.49
C ILE A 146 -2.56 2.24 15.14
N VAL A 147 -3.27 3.16 14.48
CA VAL A 147 -3.68 4.45 15.06
C VAL A 147 -5.17 4.55 14.87
N ASP A 148 -5.90 4.80 15.95
CA ASP A 148 -7.35 4.98 15.94
C ASP A 148 -7.76 6.08 16.91
N THR A 149 -7.71 7.32 16.44
CA THR A 149 -8.23 8.51 17.16
C THR A 149 -9.41 9.08 16.39
N ASP A 150 -10.22 9.95 16.98
CA ASP A 150 -11.41 10.51 16.31
C ASP A 150 -11.14 11.04 14.88
N SER A 151 -10.00 11.70 14.66
CA SER A 151 -9.64 12.35 13.39
C SER A 151 -8.66 11.58 12.51
N LEU A 152 -8.04 10.51 13.02
CA LEU A 152 -7.00 9.76 12.31
C LEU A 152 -7.17 8.26 12.53
N THR A 153 -7.37 7.55 11.41
CA THR A 153 -7.28 6.09 11.38
C THR A 153 -6.19 5.67 10.40
N VAL A 154 -5.26 4.84 10.89
CA VAL A 154 -4.16 4.28 10.10
C VAL A 154 -4.24 2.76 10.19
N LEU A 155 -4.36 2.11 9.04
CA LEU A 155 -4.29 0.65 8.93
C LEU A 155 -2.83 0.22 8.80
N GLN A 156 -2.45 -0.86 9.47
CA GLN A 156 -1.13 -1.48 9.34
C GLN A 156 -1.26 -2.89 8.78
N ARG A 157 -0.43 -3.20 7.79
CA ARG A 157 -0.26 -4.57 7.31
C ARG A 157 0.22 -5.51 8.43
N ALA A 158 -0.20 -6.77 8.42
CA ALA A 158 0.25 -7.79 9.36
C ALA A 158 1.78 -7.79 9.57
N VAL A 159 2.25 -8.04 10.80
CA VAL A 159 3.70 -8.13 11.05
C VAL A 159 4.21 -9.49 10.59
N LEU A 160 5.02 -9.53 9.54
CA LEU A 160 5.64 -10.76 9.04
C LEU A 160 6.77 -11.22 9.96
N PRO A 161 6.99 -12.53 10.13
CA PRO A 161 8.16 -13.03 10.82
C PRO A 161 9.45 -12.55 10.15
N GLN A 162 10.43 -12.16 10.96
CA GLN A 162 11.79 -11.86 10.49
C GLN A 162 12.55 -13.18 10.23
N ARG A 163 12.13 -13.92 9.21
CA ARG A 163 12.71 -15.21 8.79
C ARG A 163 12.97 -15.20 7.29
N ALA A 164 13.99 -15.93 6.84
CA ALA A 164 14.33 -16.05 5.42
C ALA A 164 13.14 -16.53 4.57
N SER A 165 12.26 -17.35 5.15
CA SER A 165 11.04 -17.84 4.50
C SER A 165 9.97 -16.77 4.22
N PHE A 166 10.17 -15.52 4.63
CA PHE A 166 9.32 -14.37 4.27
C PHE A 166 10.07 -13.26 3.51
N TRP A 167 11.35 -13.44 3.21
CA TRP A 167 12.14 -12.49 2.43
C TRP A 167 12.51 -13.09 1.08
N ASN A 168 12.02 -12.51 -0.02
CA ASN A 168 12.29 -12.96 -1.39
C ASN A 168 12.14 -14.48 -1.58
N SER A 169 11.10 -15.06 -1.00
CA SER A 169 10.93 -16.52 -0.91
C SER A 169 9.48 -16.93 -1.08
N ASN A 170 9.17 -18.23 -1.03
CA ASN A 170 7.85 -18.72 -1.44
C ASN A 170 6.67 -18.15 -0.64
N ASN A 171 6.82 -17.88 0.67
CA ASN A 171 5.70 -17.31 1.44
C ASN A 171 5.51 -15.81 1.18
N PHE A 172 6.58 -15.12 0.79
CA PHE A 172 6.50 -13.73 0.36
C PHE A 172 7.53 -13.49 -0.76
N PRO A 173 7.13 -13.72 -2.02
CA PRO A 173 8.07 -13.69 -3.13
C PRO A 173 8.59 -12.27 -3.36
N SER A 174 9.78 -12.18 -3.94
CA SER A 174 10.27 -10.92 -4.46
C SER A 174 9.33 -10.44 -5.56
N LYS A 175 8.89 -9.20 -5.44
CA LYS A 175 7.91 -8.58 -6.33
C LYS A 175 8.65 -7.76 -7.38
N GLN A 176 8.38 -8.01 -8.64
CA GLN A 176 8.99 -7.33 -9.77
C GLN A 176 8.01 -6.32 -10.37
N LEU A 177 8.42 -5.06 -10.39
CA LEU A 177 7.74 -3.98 -11.09
C LEU A 177 8.51 -3.67 -12.37
N PRO A 178 8.01 -4.08 -13.55
CA PRO A 178 8.69 -3.86 -14.81
C PRO A 178 8.88 -2.37 -15.14
N ALA A 179 10.01 -2.06 -15.79
CA ALA A 179 10.40 -0.69 -16.13
C ALA A 179 9.34 0.10 -16.91
N ASN A 180 8.64 -0.55 -17.85
CA ASN A 180 7.63 0.09 -18.71
C ASN A 180 6.38 0.55 -17.97
N VAL A 181 6.07 -0.04 -16.81
CA VAL A 181 4.92 0.34 -15.97
C VAL A 181 5.32 1.04 -14.67
N ALA A 182 6.62 1.12 -14.38
CA ALA A 182 7.13 1.66 -13.11
C ALA A 182 6.70 3.11 -12.87
N ALA A 183 6.72 3.97 -13.89
CA ALA A 183 6.27 5.36 -13.76
C ALA A 183 4.80 5.46 -13.32
N ASN A 184 3.93 4.52 -13.72
CA ASN A 184 2.54 4.55 -13.29
C ASN A 184 2.36 4.01 -11.87
N ALA A 185 3.23 3.11 -11.41
CA ALA A 185 3.06 2.44 -10.12
C ALA A 185 3.71 3.17 -8.94
N VAL A 186 4.84 3.85 -9.17
CA VAL A 186 5.65 4.48 -8.12
C VAL A 186 6.11 5.89 -8.53
N PRO A 187 6.37 6.79 -7.57
CA PRO A 187 6.71 8.16 -7.91
C PRO A 187 8.12 8.29 -8.48
N ASN A 188 8.36 9.32 -9.28
CA ASN A 188 9.65 9.59 -9.93
C ASN A 188 10.78 9.81 -8.92
N ASN A 189 10.46 10.33 -7.74
CA ASN A 189 11.43 10.51 -6.63
C ASN A 189 11.78 9.20 -5.91
N LEU A 190 11.00 8.11 -6.07
CA LEU A 190 11.42 6.77 -5.68
C LEU A 190 12.43 6.25 -6.70
N ARG A 191 12.12 6.38 -8.00
CA ARG A 191 12.92 5.82 -9.11
C ARG A 191 14.23 6.58 -9.35
N GLN A 192 14.22 7.89 -9.21
CA GLN A 192 15.40 8.77 -9.30
C GLN A 192 16.22 8.59 -10.58
N GLY A 193 15.55 8.33 -11.70
CA GLY A 193 16.20 8.08 -12.99
C GLY A 193 16.52 6.60 -13.26
N TYR A 194 16.35 5.70 -12.29
CA TYR A 194 16.43 4.27 -12.54
C TYR A 194 15.34 3.81 -13.52
N THR A 195 15.78 3.19 -14.61
CA THR A 195 14.93 2.70 -15.71
C THR A 195 14.84 1.18 -15.77
N GLY A 196 15.43 0.47 -14.81
CA GLY A 196 15.34 -0.99 -14.73
C GLY A 196 14.10 -1.48 -13.99
N THR A 197 13.99 -2.81 -13.85
CA THR A 197 12.97 -3.45 -13.02
C THR A 197 13.20 -3.12 -11.55
N ILE A 198 12.15 -2.69 -10.86
CA ILE A 198 12.17 -2.44 -9.42
C ILE A 198 11.78 -3.74 -8.70
N TYR A 199 12.55 -4.10 -7.69
CA TYR A 199 12.29 -5.24 -6.83
C TYR A 199 11.73 -4.76 -5.50
N VAL A 200 10.66 -5.41 -5.04
CA VAL A 200 10.03 -5.15 -3.75
C VAL A 200 10.15 -6.36 -2.86
N ALA A 201 10.68 -6.14 -1.66
CA ALA A 201 10.73 -7.14 -0.60
C ALA A 201 9.94 -6.67 0.62
N ASN A 202 9.45 -7.64 1.41
CA ASN A 202 8.68 -7.38 2.61
C ASN A 202 9.28 -8.16 3.78
N CYS A 203 9.24 -7.57 4.96
CA CYS A 203 9.47 -8.25 6.23
C CYS A 203 8.88 -7.42 7.37
N LEU A 204 8.62 -8.00 8.54
CA LEU A 204 7.99 -7.29 9.66
C LEU A 204 6.74 -6.53 9.19
N ASN A 205 6.57 -5.24 9.51
CA ASN A 205 5.56 -4.35 8.96
C ASN A 205 6.13 -3.37 7.89
N ARG A 206 7.20 -3.80 7.21
CA ARG A 206 8.02 -2.98 6.31
C ARG A 206 7.88 -3.44 4.86
N ILE A 207 8.08 -2.50 3.94
CA ILE A 207 8.21 -2.70 2.51
C ILE A 207 9.48 -2.00 2.01
N HIS A 208 10.24 -2.67 1.16
CA HIS A 208 11.54 -2.22 0.65
C HIS A 208 11.50 -2.15 -0.87
N PHE A 209 11.99 -1.06 -1.44
CA PHE A 209 12.11 -0.88 -2.89
C PHE A 209 13.59 -0.83 -3.28
N GLY A 210 13.96 -1.60 -4.28
CA GLY A 210 15.33 -1.59 -4.75
C GLY A 210 15.52 -2.08 -6.18
N THR A 211 16.77 -2.25 -6.58
CA THR A 211 17.15 -2.63 -7.94
C THR A 211 17.54 -4.10 -8.09
N ALA A 212 17.52 -4.88 -7.00
CA ALA A 212 17.76 -6.32 -7.04
C ALA A 212 17.04 -7.06 -5.90
N ALA A 213 16.71 -8.33 -6.15
CA ALA A 213 16.21 -9.27 -5.14
C ALA A 213 17.39 -9.91 -4.39
N THR A 214 17.88 -9.26 -3.34
CA THR A 214 19.10 -9.68 -2.61
C THR A 214 18.96 -9.50 -1.10
N GLY A 215 19.94 -9.98 -0.33
CA GLY A 215 20.07 -9.69 1.09
C GLY A 215 19.00 -10.36 1.96
N ASP A 216 18.76 -9.78 3.14
CA ASP A 216 17.72 -10.18 4.09
C ASP A 216 17.10 -8.97 4.81
N CYS A 217 16.15 -9.21 5.72
CA CYS A 217 15.45 -8.15 6.45
C CYS A 217 16.37 -7.25 7.30
N THR A 218 17.53 -7.75 7.73
CA THR A 218 18.52 -7.00 8.53
C THR A 218 19.54 -6.30 7.64
N THR A 219 19.98 -6.98 6.58
CA THR A 219 20.97 -6.54 5.60
C THR A 219 20.40 -6.63 4.18
N PRO A 220 19.48 -5.72 3.81
CA PRO A 220 18.71 -5.81 2.57
C PRO A 220 19.50 -5.56 1.28
N GLY A 221 20.75 -5.09 1.36
CA GLY A 221 21.58 -4.79 0.21
C GLY A 221 20.88 -3.88 -0.81
N ASN A 222 20.94 -4.25 -2.09
CA ASN A 222 20.30 -3.51 -3.19
C ASN A 222 18.76 -3.69 -3.24
N ASN A 223 18.15 -4.40 -2.30
CA ASN A 223 16.70 -4.50 -2.21
C ASN A 223 16.05 -3.26 -1.57
N THR A 224 16.85 -2.29 -1.10
CA THR A 224 16.35 -1.08 -0.42
C THR A 224 17.01 0.23 -0.86
N ASN A 225 17.60 0.26 -2.04
CA ASN A 225 18.38 1.38 -2.53
C ASN A 225 17.57 2.43 -3.32
N LEU A 226 16.23 2.42 -3.23
CA LEU A 226 15.34 3.38 -3.87
C LEU A 226 14.48 4.15 -2.85
N GLY A 227 14.42 5.48 -2.99
CA GLY A 227 13.63 6.39 -2.15
C GLY A 227 14.11 6.57 -0.71
N THR A 228 15.27 6.04 -0.37
CA THR A 228 15.84 6.12 0.97
C THR A 228 16.91 7.21 1.02
N SER A 229 17.15 7.77 2.21
CA SER A 229 18.30 8.66 2.39
C SER A 229 19.60 7.91 2.20
N LEU A 230 20.56 8.57 1.56
CA LEU A 230 21.95 8.21 1.78
C LEU A 230 22.23 8.32 3.29
N PRO A 231 22.78 7.29 3.94
CA PRO A 231 23.03 7.32 5.38
C PRO A 231 23.76 8.60 5.81
N GLY A 232 23.24 9.28 6.83
CA GLY A 232 23.86 10.48 7.40
C GLY A 232 25.31 10.23 7.83
N GLY A 233 26.19 11.18 7.57
CA GLY A 233 27.63 11.06 7.86
C GLY A 233 28.44 10.29 6.81
N LEU A 234 27.82 9.64 5.81
CA LEU A 234 28.60 9.04 4.72
C LEU A 234 29.40 10.08 3.95
N TRP A 235 28.84 11.27 3.75
CA TRP A 235 29.46 12.34 2.95
C TRP A 235 30.56 13.11 3.67
N SER A 236 30.63 13.09 5.01
CA SER A 236 31.54 13.97 5.75
C SER A 236 33.01 13.72 5.41
N ASP A 237 33.32 12.50 4.98
CA ASP A 237 34.70 12.07 4.75
C ASP A 237 35.02 11.87 3.25
N PHE A 238 34.03 12.03 2.37
CA PHE A 238 34.27 11.89 0.92
C PHE A 238 34.88 13.17 0.36
N GLN A 239 36.05 13.03 -0.26
CA GLN A 239 36.72 14.13 -0.93
C GLN A 239 36.40 14.11 -2.42
N TYR A 240 36.15 15.30 -2.98
CA TYR A 240 36.04 15.45 -4.43
C TYR A 240 37.34 15.00 -5.10
N CYS A 241 37.24 14.22 -6.16
CA CYS A 241 38.39 13.80 -6.94
C CYS A 241 38.43 14.43 -8.33
N VAL A 242 37.44 14.12 -9.18
CA VAL A 242 37.42 14.57 -10.58
C VAL A 242 36.00 14.56 -11.15
N GLY A 243 35.75 15.41 -12.15
CA GLY A 243 34.49 15.41 -12.90
C GLY A 243 34.33 14.19 -13.82
N GLU A 244 33.11 13.99 -14.33
CA GLU A 244 32.77 12.94 -15.27
C GLU A 244 33.72 12.90 -16.49
N ASN A 245 34.07 11.69 -16.90
CA ASN A 245 35.07 11.34 -17.91
C ASN A 245 36.53 11.66 -17.55
N GLY A 246 36.80 12.16 -16.34
CA GLY A 246 38.16 12.33 -15.84
C GLY A 246 38.78 11.04 -15.26
N THR A 247 40.05 11.13 -14.88
CA THR A 247 40.78 10.06 -14.20
C THR A 247 41.11 10.50 -12.78
N CYS A 248 40.65 9.72 -11.79
CA CYS A 248 40.94 9.98 -10.38
C CYS A 248 42.21 9.23 -9.97
N THR A 249 43.19 9.97 -9.47
CA THR A 249 44.47 9.44 -9.00
C THR A 249 44.65 9.85 -7.54
N PRO A 250 44.58 8.94 -6.57
CA PRO A 250 44.97 9.24 -5.21
C PRO A 250 46.51 9.22 -5.13
N ASN A 251 47.13 10.33 -4.73
CA ASN A 251 48.49 10.67 -5.18
C ASN A 251 49.66 10.07 -4.38
N ASP A 252 49.41 9.27 -3.33
CA ASP A 252 50.43 8.97 -2.31
C ASP A 252 50.63 7.47 -2.00
N PHE A 253 50.57 6.58 -3.00
CA PHE A 253 50.89 5.17 -2.76
C PHE A 253 52.40 4.93 -2.70
N ALA A 254 52.86 4.19 -1.70
CA ALA A 254 54.20 3.62 -1.71
C ALA A 254 54.34 2.53 -2.78
N ARG A 255 55.57 2.22 -3.21
CA ARG A 255 55.81 1.13 -4.18
C ARG A 255 55.36 -0.21 -3.58
N GLY A 256 54.62 -0.99 -4.37
CA GLY A 256 54.06 -2.27 -3.93
C GLY A 256 52.84 -2.16 -3.00
N GLU A 257 52.36 -0.94 -2.72
CA GLU A 257 51.23 -0.73 -1.84
C GLU A 257 49.90 -0.99 -2.54
N SER A 258 48.96 -1.60 -1.81
CA SER A 258 47.58 -1.80 -2.24
C SER A 258 46.62 -1.25 -1.18
N ARG A 259 45.66 -0.43 -1.59
CA ARG A 259 44.64 0.15 -0.70
C ARG A 259 43.27 0.09 -1.38
N THR A 260 42.23 -0.13 -0.57
CA THR A 260 40.85 -0.09 -1.05
C THR A 260 40.25 1.27 -0.75
N TYR A 261 39.65 1.88 -1.77
CA TYR A 261 38.94 3.15 -1.66
C TYR A 261 37.44 2.88 -1.76
N GLU A 262 36.69 3.55 -0.89
CA GLU A 262 35.26 3.72 -1.06
C GLU A 262 35.05 4.91 -1.99
N VAL A 263 34.36 4.69 -3.11
CA VAL A 263 34.23 5.65 -4.20
C VAL A 263 32.77 5.90 -4.50
N ALA A 264 32.39 7.17 -4.69
CA ALA A 264 31.07 7.60 -5.07
C ALA A 264 31.12 8.32 -6.43
N TYR A 265 30.29 7.92 -7.38
CA TYR A 265 30.15 8.57 -8.68
C TYR A 265 28.72 9.05 -8.88
N GLY A 266 28.51 10.35 -9.08
CA GLY A 266 27.17 10.89 -9.17
C GLY A 266 27.06 12.40 -8.99
N VAL A 267 25.85 12.88 -8.77
CA VAL A 267 25.54 14.31 -8.62
C VAL A 267 24.30 14.53 -7.74
N ASP A 268 24.30 15.63 -7.00
CA ASP A 268 23.29 16.05 -6.02
C ASP A 268 23.08 15.02 -4.92
N THR A 269 22.20 14.08 -5.19
CA THR A 269 21.85 12.98 -4.29
C THR A 269 22.02 11.63 -5.01
N ARG A 270 22.14 11.58 -6.33
CA ARG A 270 22.12 10.32 -7.13
C ARG A 270 23.54 9.78 -7.30
N TYR A 271 23.89 8.67 -6.64
CA TYR A 271 25.26 8.13 -6.66
C TYR A 271 25.36 6.62 -6.88
N ASN A 272 26.42 6.21 -7.56
CA ASN A 272 26.92 4.84 -7.54
C ASN A 272 28.05 4.73 -6.53
N PHE A 273 27.99 3.73 -5.65
CA PHE A 273 29.05 3.47 -4.68
C PHE A 273 29.80 2.19 -5.06
N ARG A 274 31.13 2.20 -4.94
CA ARG A 274 31.97 1.02 -5.20
C ARG A 274 33.22 1.03 -4.34
N ASN A 275 33.67 -0.17 -3.97
CA ASN A 275 35.02 -0.41 -3.52
C ASN A 275 35.93 -0.61 -4.73
N ILE A 276 36.99 0.19 -4.82
CA ILE A 276 38.03 0.04 -5.81
C ILE A 276 39.34 -0.20 -5.08
N THR A 277 39.93 -1.38 -5.29
CA THR A 277 41.29 -1.68 -4.82
C THR A 277 42.28 -1.19 -5.86
N LEU A 278 43.15 -0.28 -5.43
CA LEU A 278 44.19 0.32 -6.24
C LEU A 278 45.54 -0.21 -5.75
N THR A 279 46.39 -0.64 -6.68
CA THR A 279 47.71 -1.21 -6.37
C THR A 279 48.79 -0.48 -7.17
N ARG A 280 49.79 0.06 -6.48
CA ARG A 280 50.97 0.63 -7.14
C ARG A 280 51.99 -0.45 -7.44
N GLY A 281 52.52 -0.45 -8.66
CA GLY A 281 53.62 -1.35 -9.05
C GLY A 281 54.85 -1.22 -8.13
N ASN A 282 55.59 -2.33 -7.97
CA ASN A 282 56.79 -2.37 -7.13
C ASN A 282 58.06 -1.85 -7.84
N ALA A 283 58.03 -1.72 -9.17
CA ALA A 283 59.18 -1.23 -9.93
C ALA A 283 59.41 0.28 -9.71
N SER A 284 60.68 0.72 -9.78
CA SER A 284 60.99 2.16 -9.84
C SER A 284 60.34 2.78 -11.08
N GLY A 285 59.75 3.97 -10.93
CA GLY A 285 59.00 4.63 -12.01
C GLY A 285 57.55 4.17 -12.19
N SER A 286 57.05 3.22 -11.39
CA SER A 286 55.63 2.82 -11.43
C SER A 286 54.72 4.02 -11.19
N ALA A 287 53.79 4.25 -12.12
CA ALA A 287 52.76 5.29 -12.03
C ALA A 287 51.87 5.09 -10.79
N GLN A 288 51.31 6.18 -10.27
CA GLN A 288 50.29 6.09 -9.23
C GLN A 288 49.05 5.36 -9.80
N PRO A 289 48.42 4.46 -9.02
CA PRO A 289 47.22 3.79 -9.47
C PRO A 289 46.05 4.78 -9.57
N SER A 290 45.14 4.54 -10.51
CA SER A 290 44.01 5.43 -10.78
C SER A 290 42.77 4.64 -11.21
N PHE A 291 41.61 5.30 -11.20
CA PHE A 291 40.38 4.77 -11.77
C PHE A 291 39.69 5.83 -12.63
N ALA A 292 38.95 5.36 -13.65
CA ALA A 292 38.22 6.25 -14.54
C ALA A 292 36.88 6.67 -13.90
N CYS A 293 36.56 7.96 -14.02
CA CYS A 293 35.33 8.54 -13.50
C CYS A 293 34.24 8.59 -14.57
N ASN A 294 33.67 7.44 -14.95
CA ASN A 294 32.70 7.39 -16.04
C ASN A 294 31.64 6.29 -15.84
N ASN A 295 30.63 6.31 -16.72
CA ASN A 295 29.51 5.38 -16.72
C ASN A 295 29.91 3.91 -16.97
N THR A 296 31.09 3.66 -17.56
CA THR A 296 31.61 2.30 -17.77
C THR A 296 32.13 1.72 -16.46
N THR A 297 32.90 2.51 -15.70
CA THR A 297 33.41 2.11 -14.39
C THR A 297 32.29 2.05 -13.35
N PHE A 298 31.27 2.90 -13.47
CA PHE A 298 30.14 3.02 -12.54
C PHE A 298 28.80 2.82 -13.24
N ALA A 299 28.57 1.63 -13.79
CA ALA A 299 27.29 1.26 -14.39
C ALA A 299 26.28 0.74 -13.35
N PRO A 300 24.97 1.01 -13.54
CA PRO A 300 24.35 1.87 -14.58
C PRO A 300 24.51 3.38 -14.28
N ASP A 301 24.40 4.27 -15.27
CA ASP A 301 24.52 5.75 -15.06
C ASP A 301 23.52 6.23 -13.98
N PRO A 302 24.00 6.80 -12.85
CA PRO A 302 23.13 7.22 -11.76
C PRO A 302 22.35 8.51 -12.05
N ALA A 303 22.77 9.31 -13.05
CA ALA A 303 22.08 10.54 -13.44
C ALA A 303 22.22 10.81 -14.96
N PRO A 304 21.45 10.10 -15.81
CA PRO A 304 21.48 10.29 -17.26
C PRO A 304 21.18 11.74 -17.67
N GLY A 305 21.98 12.29 -18.58
CA GLY A 305 21.81 13.65 -19.09
C GLY A 305 22.23 14.76 -18.12
N THR A 306 22.77 14.42 -16.94
CA THR A 306 23.34 15.39 -15.98
C THR A 306 24.83 15.08 -15.80
N GLY A 307 25.67 16.13 -15.74
CA GLY A 307 27.10 15.99 -15.44
C GLY A 307 27.32 15.46 -14.03
N LYS A 308 28.22 14.48 -13.89
CA LYS A 308 28.55 13.81 -12.61
C LYS A 308 29.98 14.10 -12.16
N ALA A 309 30.33 13.65 -10.96
CA ALA A 309 31.70 13.67 -10.46
C ALA A 309 31.99 12.43 -9.60
N CYS A 310 33.28 12.15 -9.44
CA CYS A 310 33.78 11.12 -8.53
C CYS A 310 34.32 11.74 -7.25
N TYR A 311 33.97 11.07 -6.16
CA TYR A 311 34.42 11.37 -4.80
C TYR A 311 35.01 10.09 -4.22
N GLY A 312 36.03 10.21 -3.37
CA GLY A 312 36.67 9.04 -2.77
C GLY A 312 37.11 9.29 -1.34
N ARG A 313 37.23 8.20 -0.59
CA ARG A 313 37.91 8.16 0.71
C ARG A 313 38.61 6.82 0.91
N LEU A 314 39.64 6.82 1.75
CA LEU A 314 40.30 5.59 2.19
C LEU A 314 39.34 4.77 3.06
N THR A 315 39.26 3.46 2.81
CA THR A 315 38.41 2.59 3.63
C THR A 315 38.91 2.53 5.08
N SER A 316 38.01 2.76 6.05
CA SER A 316 38.25 2.48 7.48
C SER A 316 37.43 1.28 7.98
N SER A 317 36.59 0.67 7.14
CA SER A 317 35.73 -0.44 7.51
C SER A 317 35.22 -1.24 6.31
N ASN A 318 35.01 -2.56 6.50
CA ASN A 318 34.30 -3.43 5.54
C ASN A 318 32.80 -3.08 5.51
N ASN A 319 32.45 -1.91 4.99
CA ASN A 319 31.06 -1.50 4.87
C ASN A 319 30.38 -2.29 3.74
N PRO A 320 29.40 -3.16 4.03
CA PRO A 320 28.76 -4.01 3.02
C PRO A 320 28.03 -3.21 1.92
N ARG A 321 27.81 -1.90 2.15
CA ARG A 321 27.16 -0.98 1.20
C ARG A 321 28.06 -0.46 0.07
N PHE A 322 29.36 -0.70 0.13
CA PHE A 322 30.33 -0.36 -0.93
C PHE A 322 30.85 -1.60 -1.66
N GLN A 323 30.29 -2.78 -1.37
CA GLN A 323 30.62 -3.99 -2.13
C GLN A 323 30.28 -3.80 -3.60
N GLN A 324 31.10 -4.37 -4.48
CA GLN A 324 31.03 -4.19 -5.92
C GLN A 324 29.62 -4.46 -6.46
N GLY A 325 29.05 -3.51 -7.22
CA GLY A 325 27.71 -3.63 -7.81
C GLY A 325 26.56 -3.04 -6.97
N THR A 326 26.85 -2.24 -5.95
CA THR A 326 25.85 -1.54 -5.13
C THR A 326 25.58 -0.13 -5.64
N THR A 327 24.48 0.05 -6.38
CA THR A 327 24.00 1.40 -6.74
C THR A 327 23.13 1.93 -5.60
N GLN A 328 23.33 3.16 -5.12
CA GLN A 328 22.40 3.80 -4.18
C GLN A 328 21.96 5.16 -4.71
N TYR A 329 20.74 5.22 -5.22
CA TYR A 329 20.17 6.48 -5.65
C TYR A 329 19.74 7.25 -4.39
N GLY A 330 20.42 8.36 -4.09
CA GLY A 330 19.84 9.38 -3.22
C GLY A 330 19.02 10.33 -4.08
N GLY A 331 17.85 10.68 -3.57
CA GLY A 331 16.92 11.65 -4.13
C GLY A 331 16.34 12.43 -2.97
N PRO A 332 15.25 13.17 -3.18
CA PRO A 332 14.42 13.59 -2.07
C PRO A 332 14.09 12.36 -1.23
N VAL A 333 14.58 12.36 0.01
CA VAL A 333 14.43 11.27 0.95
C VAL A 333 12.94 11.06 1.17
N LEU A 334 12.37 10.01 0.58
CA LEU A 334 10.97 9.69 0.82
C LEU A 334 10.79 9.11 2.22
N THR A 335 11.82 8.49 2.78
CA THR A 335 11.81 7.89 4.12
C THR A 335 13.18 8.02 4.76
N SER A 336 13.23 8.39 6.05
CA SER A 336 14.47 8.44 6.82
C SER A 336 15.00 7.05 7.21
N ASN A 337 14.19 6.00 7.02
CA ASN A 337 14.64 4.62 7.15
C ASN A 337 15.17 4.09 5.80
N ASN A 338 15.80 2.93 5.81
CA ASN A 338 16.00 2.12 4.62
C ASN A 338 14.78 1.21 4.35
N TYR A 339 13.57 1.73 4.52
CA TYR A 339 12.31 1.05 4.26
C TYR A 339 11.13 2.00 4.45
N PHE A 340 9.95 1.55 4.05
CA PHE A 340 8.68 2.22 4.31
C PHE A 340 7.86 1.35 5.25
N TYR A 341 7.13 1.97 6.18
CA TYR A 341 6.10 1.23 6.91
C TYR A 341 4.92 0.95 5.98
N SER A 342 4.47 -0.30 5.94
CA SER A 342 3.26 -0.69 5.21
C SER A 342 2.03 -0.32 6.05
N ARG A 343 1.80 1.00 6.11
CA ARG A 343 0.73 1.66 6.86
C ARG A 343 0.02 2.66 5.95
N VAL A 344 -1.28 2.75 6.02
CA VAL A 344 -2.05 3.67 5.16
C VAL A 344 -3.13 4.38 5.96
N ARG A 345 -3.23 5.71 5.79
CA ARG A 345 -4.36 6.48 6.29
C ARG A 345 -5.59 6.12 5.46
N VAL A 346 -6.72 5.91 6.13
CA VAL A 346 -7.99 5.58 5.47
C VAL A 346 -9.12 6.43 6.02
N CYS A 347 -10.22 6.50 5.26
CA CYS A 347 -11.43 7.20 5.66
C CYS A 347 -11.20 8.67 6.04
N GLU A 348 -10.24 9.31 5.38
CA GLU A 348 -10.05 10.74 5.54
C GLU A 348 -11.25 11.52 5.01
N SER A 349 -11.51 12.66 5.65
CA SER A 349 -12.57 13.57 5.27
C SER A 349 -12.06 15.01 5.28
N SER A 350 -12.69 15.85 4.46
CA SER A 350 -12.45 17.29 4.40
C SER A 350 -13.80 17.98 4.53
N ASN A 351 -13.92 18.93 5.47
CA ASN A 351 -15.16 19.64 5.77
C ASN A 351 -16.37 18.71 6.00
N GLY A 352 -16.15 17.57 6.67
CA GLY A 352 -17.22 16.59 6.98
C GLY A 352 -17.67 15.71 5.80
N VAL A 353 -17.00 15.83 4.65
CA VAL A 353 -17.21 15.02 3.44
C VAL A 353 -16.07 14.02 3.28
N LEU A 354 -16.39 12.75 3.08
CA LEU A 354 -15.40 11.69 2.87
C LEU A 354 -14.62 11.95 1.57
N THR A 355 -13.29 11.92 1.65
CA THR A 355 -12.40 12.08 0.49
C THR A 355 -11.82 10.75 0.02
N ASP A 356 -11.86 9.71 0.87
CA ASP A 356 -11.63 8.32 0.47
C ASP A 356 -12.81 7.85 -0.41
N PRO A 357 -12.59 7.34 -1.63
CA PRO A 357 -13.70 6.97 -2.52
C PRO A 357 -14.50 5.76 -2.01
N ARG A 358 -14.02 5.03 -1.01
CA ARG A 358 -14.59 3.77 -0.50
C ARG A 358 -15.69 3.98 0.54
N ALA A 359 -16.69 4.81 0.22
CA ALA A 359 -17.81 5.09 1.11
C ALA A 359 -18.65 3.82 1.41
N ALA A 360 -19.18 3.70 2.63
CA ALA A 360 -19.95 2.51 3.05
C ALA A 360 -21.29 2.37 2.32
N ASP A 361 -21.82 3.45 1.76
CA ASP A 361 -23.07 3.57 1.01
C ASP A 361 -22.89 3.50 -0.52
N LEU A 362 -21.67 3.16 -0.99
CA LEU A 362 -21.45 2.86 -2.40
C LEU A 362 -22.43 1.79 -2.90
N ALA A 363 -23.01 2.04 -4.08
CA ALA A 363 -23.78 1.02 -4.81
C ALA A 363 -22.94 -0.24 -5.04
N ASP A 364 -21.63 -0.07 -5.26
CA ASP A 364 -20.65 -1.14 -5.23
C ASP A 364 -20.25 -1.47 -3.78
N LYS A 365 -21.00 -2.41 -3.18
CA LYS A 365 -20.76 -2.91 -1.83
C LYS A 365 -19.43 -3.63 -1.66
N GLN A 366 -18.72 -3.98 -2.75
CA GLN A 366 -17.45 -4.74 -2.68
C GLN A 366 -16.29 -3.86 -2.20
N ARG A 367 -16.35 -2.54 -2.45
CA ARG A 367 -15.32 -1.56 -2.05
C ARG A 367 -15.71 -0.75 -0.82
N ALA A 368 -16.92 -0.93 -0.30
CA ALA A 368 -17.48 -0.18 0.82
C ALA A 368 -16.71 -0.40 2.14
N LEU A 369 -15.91 0.59 2.54
CA LEU A 369 -15.04 0.54 3.73
C LEU A 369 -15.45 1.57 4.79
N CYS A 370 -15.68 2.82 4.42
CA CYS A 370 -15.73 3.95 5.35
C CYS A 370 -17.16 4.32 5.75
N PHE A 371 -17.49 4.19 7.04
CA PHE A 371 -18.79 4.52 7.60
C PHE A 371 -18.73 5.77 8.46
N LYS A 372 -19.75 6.64 8.34
CA LYS A 372 -19.86 7.88 9.12
C LYS A 372 -20.50 7.60 10.47
N TYR A 373 -19.80 7.94 11.55
CA TYR A 373 -20.30 7.83 12.92
C TYR A 373 -20.96 9.14 13.39
N PRO A 374 -21.79 9.13 14.46
CA PRO A 374 -22.49 10.31 14.98
C PRO A 374 -21.61 11.52 15.31
N SER A 375 -20.36 11.29 15.70
CA SER A 375 -19.32 12.33 15.87
C SER A 375 -19.02 13.13 14.61
N GLY A 376 -19.47 12.67 13.44
CA GLY A 376 -19.21 13.26 12.13
C GLY A 376 -17.97 12.69 11.43
N ASN A 377 -17.14 11.91 12.14
CA ASN A 377 -15.95 11.27 11.59
C ASN A 377 -16.27 9.95 10.88
N PHE A 378 -15.41 9.55 9.96
CA PHE A 378 -15.53 8.30 9.22
C PHE A 378 -14.52 7.28 9.71
N LYS A 379 -14.94 6.01 9.79
CA LYS A 379 -14.10 4.89 10.23
C LYS A 379 -14.25 3.69 9.30
N PRO A 380 -13.19 2.88 9.11
CA PRO A 380 -13.27 1.68 8.32
C PRO A 380 -14.05 0.59 9.06
N VAL A 381 -15.10 0.04 8.47
CA VAL A 381 -15.96 -0.97 9.10
C VAL A 381 -15.98 -2.28 8.32
N GLY A 382 -15.94 -3.39 9.05
CA GLY A 382 -16.12 -4.73 8.49
C GLY A 382 -17.48 -5.31 8.84
N GLN A 383 -17.65 -6.60 8.52
CA GLN A 383 -18.90 -7.32 8.72
C GLN A 383 -19.29 -7.44 10.20
N LEU A 384 -18.33 -7.45 11.13
CA LEU A 384 -18.63 -7.52 12.55
C LEU A 384 -19.27 -6.24 13.05
N GLN A 385 -18.81 -5.07 12.62
CA GLN A 385 -19.47 -3.79 12.97
C GLN A 385 -20.83 -3.68 12.28
N LYS A 386 -20.90 -3.97 10.97
CA LYS A 386 -22.13 -3.86 10.16
C LYS A 386 -23.27 -4.74 10.69
N ASN A 387 -22.95 -5.88 11.31
CA ASN A 387 -23.95 -6.83 11.81
C ASN A 387 -23.98 -6.93 13.34
N SER A 388 -23.32 -6.02 14.05
CA SER A 388 -23.10 -6.12 15.50
C SER A 388 -24.37 -6.25 16.36
N ASP A 389 -25.48 -5.67 15.90
CA ASP A 389 -26.81 -5.77 16.54
C ASP A 389 -27.49 -7.14 16.43
N ASN A 390 -26.98 -7.97 15.51
CA ASN A 390 -27.62 -9.22 15.11
C ASN A 390 -26.83 -10.47 15.51
N LEU A 391 -25.59 -10.33 16.00
CA LEU A 391 -24.75 -11.48 16.28
C LEU A 391 -23.92 -11.33 17.56
N ARG A 392 -23.69 -12.47 18.23
CA ARG A 392 -22.67 -12.62 19.27
C ARG A 392 -21.48 -13.40 18.71
N VAL A 393 -20.27 -12.90 18.93
CA VAL A 393 -19.04 -13.46 18.35
C VAL A 393 -18.17 -14.07 19.43
N ALA A 394 -17.62 -15.25 19.16
CA ALA A 394 -16.48 -15.81 19.87
C ALA A 394 -15.32 -16.02 18.88
N ALA A 395 -14.09 -15.98 19.38
CA ALA A 395 -12.91 -16.28 18.58
C ALA A 395 -12.08 -17.37 19.26
N PHE A 396 -11.72 -18.39 18.48
CA PHE A 396 -10.79 -19.45 18.82
C PHE A 396 -9.58 -19.36 17.88
N GLY A 397 -8.44 -19.83 18.32
CA GLY A 397 -7.23 -19.93 17.50
C GLY A 397 -6.15 -20.71 18.22
N TYR A 398 -4.97 -20.85 17.61
CA TYR A 398 -3.88 -21.55 18.25
C TYR A 398 -3.23 -20.73 19.39
N LEU A 399 -2.50 -21.42 20.27
CA LEU A 399 -1.57 -20.75 21.18
C LEU A 399 -0.46 -20.07 20.37
N MET A 400 0.10 -18.98 20.90
CA MET A 400 1.35 -18.43 20.35
C MET A 400 2.52 -19.27 20.86
N ASP A 401 2.74 -20.40 20.20
CA ASP A 401 3.76 -21.39 20.52
C ASP A 401 4.25 -22.03 19.21
N ASP A 402 5.53 -22.37 19.14
CA ASP A 402 6.16 -22.99 17.97
C ASP A 402 6.36 -24.51 18.12
N ARG A 403 5.91 -25.10 19.23
CA ARG A 403 5.95 -26.56 19.47
C ARG A 403 4.88 -27.32 18.69
N GLN A 404 5.28 -28.39 18.00
CA GLN A 404 4.39 -29.27 17.23
C GLN A 404 3.63 -30.30 18.07
N GLU A 405 3.90 -30.37 19.38
CA GLU A 405 3.42 -31.44 20.27
C GLU A 405 1.99 -31.21 20.80
N ARG A 406 1.39 -30.03 20.53
CA ARG A 406 0.08 -29.67 21.09
C ARG A 406 -1.01 -29.67 20.01
N TYR A 407 -2.07 -30.42 20.31
CA TYR A 407 -3.28 -30.48 19.50
C TYR A 407 -4.37 -29.58 20.13
N GLY A 408 -5.01 -28.74 19.31
CA GLY A 408 -6.24 -28.03 19.66
C GLY A 408 -6.14 -26.50 19.66
N GLY A 409 -7.30 -25.85 19.49
CA GLY A 409 -7.45 -24.40 19.59
C GLY A 409 -7.76 -23.96 21.03
N VAL A 410 -7.34 -22.75 21.38
CA VAL A 410 -7.71 -22.06 22.62
C VAL A 410 -8.75 -20.99 22.34
N LEU A 411 -9.60 -20.74 23.33
CA LEU A 411 -10.50 -19.59 23.32
C LEU A 411 -9.66 -18.31 23.38
N ARG A 412 -9.68 -17.50 22.31
CA ARG A 412 -8.98 -16.22 22.21
C ARG A 412 -9.86 -15.07 22.71
N ALA A 413 -11.16 -15.14 22.44
CA ALA A 413 -12.15 -14.20 22.93
C ALA A 413 -13.45 -14.92 23.27
N PRO A 414 -13.99 -14.78 24.50
CA PRO A 414 -15.26 -15.37 24.89
C PRO A 414 -16.42 -14.77 24.09
N MET A 415 -17.49 -15.54 23.94
CA MET A 415 -18.67 -15.12 23.18
C MET A 415 -19.29 -13.86 23.78
N LYS A 416 -19.45 -12.80 22.98
CA LYS A 416 -20.11 -11.55 23.41
C LYS A 416 -20.77 -10.78 22.26
N TYR A 417 -21.69 -9.88 22.63
CA TYR A 417 -22.13 -8.80 21.74
C TYR A 417 -21.03 -7.76 21.66
N VAL A 418 -20.58 -7.45 20.45
CA VAL A 418 -19.42 -6.59 20.20
C VAL A 418 -19.80 -5.13 19.94
N GLY A 419 -21.06 -4.84 19.59
CA GLY A 419 -21.56 -3.48 19.37
C GLY A 419 -22.25 -2.89 20.60
N GLY A 420 -22.87 -1.72 20.44
CA GLY A 420 -23.48 -0.94 21.53
C GLY A 420 -24.68 -1.60 22.22
N LYS A 421 -25.34 -2.56 21.57
CA LYS A 421 -26.50 -3.28 22.13
C LYS A 421 -26.09 -4.62 22.71
N ALA A 422 -26.70 -5.00 23.83
CA ALA A 422 -26.60 -6.32 24.43
C ALA A 422 -28.00 -6.86 24.73
N TYR A 423 -28.13 -8.18 24.75
CA TYR A 423 -29.40 -8.85 25.00
C TYR A 423 -29.25 -9.89 26.12
N ASP A 424 -30.29 -10.04 26.93
CA ASP A 424 -30.33 -11.02 28.02
C ASP A 424 -30.58 -12.45 27.50
N ALA A 425 -30.64 -13.42 28.41
CA ALA A 425 -30.86 -14.83 28.08
C ALA A 425 -32.23 -15.14 27.45
N THR A 426 -33.18 -14.19 27.53
CA THR A 426 -34.50 -14.28 26.89
C THR A 426 -34.55 -13.52 25.55
N GLY A 427 -33.43 -12.90 25.16
CA GLY A 427 -33.30 -12.01 24.01
C GLY A 427 -34.00 -10.66 24.17
N GLY A 428 -34.29 -10.27 25.40
CA GLY A 428 -34.67 -8.90 25.75
C GLY A 428 -33.49 -7.96 25.54
N LEU A 429 -33.74 -6.77 25.01
CA LEU A 429 -32.70 -5.73 24.94
C LEU A 429 -32.37 -5.29 26.36
N ILE A 430 -31.10 -5.34 26.74
CA ILE A 430 -30.63 -4.83 28.02
C ILE A 430 -30.58 -3.30 27.91
N ASN A 431 -31.25 -2.61 28.84
CA ASN A 431 -31.23 -1.16 28.90
C ASN A 431 -29.83 -0.64 29.29
N GLY A 432 -29.41 0.43 28.63
CA GLY A 432 -28.10 1.05 28.84
C GLY A 432 -27.07 0.66 27.78
N VAL A 433 -25.82 1.06 28.00
CA VAL A 433 -24.74 0.82 27.05
C VAL A 433 -24.15 -0.57 27.30
N ASN A 434 -23.93 -1.36 26.25
CA ASN A 434 -23.18 -2.60 26.37
C ASN A 434 -21.75 -2.32 26.88
N GLU A 435 -21.42 -2.77 28.08
CA GLU A 435 -20.09 -2.61 28.69
C GLU A 435 -19.01 -3.41 27.96
N LYS A 436 -19.40 -4.48 27.27
CA LYS A 436 -18.49 -5.40 26.56
C LYS A 436 -18.26 -5.02 25.09
N ARG A 437 -18.84 -3.90 24.64
CA ARG A 437 -18.67 -3.37 23.27
C ARG A 437 -17.20 -3.14 22.95
N GLU A 438 -16.81 -3.39 21.70
CA GLU A 438 -15.42 -3.29 21.24
C GLU A 438 -15.09 -1.92 20.63
N TRP A 439 -16.09 -1.07 20.37
CA TRP A 439 -15.89 0.30 19.88
C TRP A 439 -16.86 1.28 20.54
N ASP A 440 -16.53 2.56 20.44
CA ASP A 440 -17.42 3.65 20.79
C ASP A 440 -18.47 3.90 19.68
N GLU A 441 -19.75 3.95 20.02
CA GLU A 441 -20.83 4.12 19.03
C GLU A 441 -20.94 5.56 18.50
N ASN A 442 -20.35 6.54 19.18
CA ASN A 442 -20.34 7.93 18.75
C ASN A 442 -19.13 8.22 17.83
N SER A 443 -17.95 7.70 18.14
CA SER A 443 -16.72 7.96 17.36
C SER A 443 -16.28 6.82 16.44
N GLY A 444 -16.73 5.59 16.71
CA GLY A 444 -16.29 4.39 16.01
C GLY A 444 -14.86 3.96 16.34
N VAL A 445 -14.23 4.59 17.34
CA VAL A 445 -12.89 4.26 17.84
C VAL A 445 -12.95 2.94 18.63
N PHE A 446 -12.01 2.03 18.38
CA PHE A 446 -11.91 0.79 19.15
C PHE A 446 -11.54 1.06 20.61
N ARG A 447 -12.10 0.26 21.52
CA ARG A 447 -11.79 0.31 22.95
C ARG A 447 -10.55 -0.56 23.23
N ALA A 448 -9.70 -0.08 24.13
CA ALA A 448 -8.48 -0.77 24.57
C ALA A 448 -8.77 -1.89 25.57
#